data_AF-A0A6I4VZ50-F1
#
_entry.id   AF-A0A6I4VZ50-F1
#
_cell.length_a   1.000
_cell.length_b   1.000
_cell.length_c   1.000
_cell.angle_alpha   90.00
_cell.angle_beta   90.00
_cell.angle_gamma   90.00
#
_symmetry.space_group_name_H-M   'P 1'
#
loop_
_entity.id
_entity.type
_entity.pdbx_description
1 polymer ?
#
loop_
_entity_poly.entity_id
_entity_poly.type
_entity_poly.pdbx_seq_one_letter_code
_entity_poly.pdbx_strand_id
1 'polypeptide(L)'
;MCYYISLAVHSDIDHQAHQILSSHLELQPNRNRSFRALVPYTFRTYFLTTEICSCELYEKTENQIYGFRADVQHYFNRLAKYTKNIFVHIHFYRGDIEKETLPVTSSQNIGLHQMLTTQMDQDCFYQILLDEK
;
A
#
# COMPACT_ATOMS: atom_id res chain seq x y z
N MET A 1 -15.40 5.73 5.05
CA MET A 1 -14.47 4.70 4.59
C MET A 1 -13.04 5.16 4.85
N CYS A 2 -12.13 4.26 5.21
CA CYS A 2 -10.71 4.57 5.35
C CYS A 2 -9.93 4.04 4.14
N TYR A 3 -8.95 4.80 3.69
CA TYR A 3 -8.02 4.40 2.63
C TYR A 3 -6.78 3.82 3.26
N TYR A 4 -6.49 2.57 2.93
CA TYR A 4 -5.38 1.85 3.53
C TYR A 4 -4.50 1.21 2.47
N ILE A 5 -3.20 1.41 2.63
CA ILE A 5 -2.17 0.71 1.86
C ILE A 5 -1.37 -0.12 2.85
N SER A 6 -1.51 -1.43 2.73
CA SER A 6 -0.55 -2.35 3.33
C SER A 6 0.64 -2.48 2.40
N LEU A 7 1.82 -2.08 2.86
CA LEU A 7 3.05 -2.12 2.11
C LEU A 7 4.03 -3.05 2.83
N ALA A 8 4.86 -3.78 2.09
CA ALA A 8 6.04 -4.41 2.64
C ALA A 8 7.28 -4.06 1.81
N VAL A 9 8.33 -3.65 2.50
CA VAL A 9 9.65 -3.33 1.95
C VAL A 9 10.69 -4.24 2.56
N HIS A 10 11.77 -4.51 1.85
CA HIS A 10 12.83 -5.35 2.38
C HIS A 10 13.53 -4.66 3.57
N SER A 11 13.94 -5.43 4.58
CA SER A 11 14.43 -4.89 5.86
C SER A 11 15.77 -4.13 5.76
N ASP A 12 16.50 -4.31 4.66
CA ASP A 12 17.77 -3.61 4.39
C ASP A 12 17.58 -2.12 4.06
N ILE A 13 16.41 -1.75 3.52
CA ILE A 13 16.05 -0.37 3.20
C ILE A 13 15.02 0.21 4.18
N ASP A 14 14.79 -0.43 5.32
CA ASP A 14 13.74 -0.09 6.28
C ASP A 14 13.79 1.38 6.72
N HIS A 15 14.99 1.85 7.08
CA HIS A 15 15.19 3.23 7.52
C HIS A 15 14.90 4.24 6.40
N GLN A 16 15.37 4.00 5.18
CA GLN A 16 15.12 4.86 4.01
C GLN A 16 13.65 4.85 3.63
N ALA A 17 13.02 3.67 3.65
CA ALA A 17 11.59 3.51 3.38
C ALA A 17 10.76 4.29 4.40
N HIS A 18 11.07 4.18 5.70
CA HIS A 18 10.40 4.94 6.75
C HIS A 18 10.44 6.45 6.48
N GLN A 19 11.62 7.00 6.19
CA GLN A 19 11.79 8.44 5.89
C GLN A 19 11.02 8.90 4.66
N ILE A 20 10.93 8.06 3.63
CA ILE A 20 10.18 8.36 2.40
C ILE A 20 8.68 8.37 2.70
N LEU A 21 8.20 7.34 3.39
CA LEU A 21 6.79 7.05 3.62
C LEU A 21 6.15 7.97 4.67
N SER A 22 6.90 8.38 5.69
CA SER A 22 6.40 9.24 6.77
C SER A 22 6.26 10.72 6.38
N SER A 23 6.45 11.07 5.11
CA SER A 23 6.54 12.48 4.68
C SER A 23 5.18 13.17 4.51
N HIS A 24 4.13 12.44 4.11
CA HIS A 24 2.78 13.02 3.93
C HIS A 24 1.63 12.11 4.38
N LEU A 25 1.90 10.85 4.74
CA LEU A 25 0.90 9.93 5.26
C LEU A 25 1.28 9.48 6.67
N GLU A 26 0.28 9.17 7.48
CA GLU A 26 0.51 8.59 8.79
C GLU A 26 1.02 7.15 8.59
N LEU A 27 2.29 6.95 8.92
CA LEU A 27 2.96 5.67 8.82
C LEU A 27 2.79 4.92 10.14
N GLN A 28 2.02 3.82 10.11
CA GLN A 28 1.85 2.96 11.28
C GLN A 28 2.43 1.57 11.03
N PRO A 29 2.78 0.82 12.09
CA PRO A 29 3.06 -0.60 11.96
C PRO A 29 1.85 -1.33 11.37
N ASN A 30 2.07 -2.22 10.39
CA ASN A 30 0.97 -2.98 9.83
C ASN A 30 0.41 -3.96 10.86
N ARG A 31 -0.88 -3.81 11.20
CA ARG A 31 -1.56 -4.68 12.17
C ARG A 31 -2.40 -5.78 11.54
N ASN A 32 -2.57 -5.76 10.21
CA ASN A 32 -3.33 -6.78 9.51
C ASN A 32 -2.55 -8.11 9.50
N ARG A 33 -3.10 -9.12 10.18
CA ARG A 33 -2.44 -10.43 10.33
C ARG A 33 -2.37 -11.20 9.01
N SER A 34 -3.40 -11.11 8.18
CA SER A 34 -3.46 -11.79 6.89
C SER A 34 -2.39 -11.28 5.93
N PHE A 35 -2.20 -9.96 5.82
CA PHE A 35 -1.11 -9.39 5.01
C PHE A 35 0.26 -9.86 5.50
N ARG A 36 0.49 -9.76 6.82
CA ARG A 36 1.76 -10.17 7.43
C ARG A 36 2.09 -11.63 7.22
N ALA A 37 1.08 -12.50 7.10
CA ALA A 37 1.27 -13.92 6.83
C ALA A 37 1.67 -14.22 5.36
N LEU A 38 1.37 -13.30 4.43
CA LEU A 38 1.68 -13.45 3.00
C LEU A 38 3.05 -12.88 2.63
N VAL A 39 3.66 -12.12 3.54
CA VAL A 39 4.90 -11.39 3.32
C VAL A 39 6.07 -12.16 3.93
N PRO A 40 7.20 -12.35 3.23
CA PRO A 40 8.38 -12.99 3.80
C PRO A 40 8.91 -12.25 5.04
N TYR A 41 9.46 -12.98 6.01
CA TYR A 41 9.98 -12.41 7.26
C TYR A 41 11.14 -11.41 7.08
N THR A 42 11.80 -11.42 5.92
CA THR A 42 12.84 -10.44 5.55
C THR A 42 12.28 -9.08 5.19
N PHE A 43 10.97 -8.91 5.13
CA PHE A 43 10.31 -7.65 4.81
C PHE A 43 9.68 -7.03 6.06
N ARG A 44 9.79 -5.71 6.16
CA ARG A 44 9.08 -4.88 7.12
C ARG A 44 7.77 -4.41 6.52
N THR A 45 6.70 -4.57 7.28
CA THR A 45 5.34 -4.24 6.86
C THR A 45 4.91 -2.92 7.46
N TYR A 46 4.34 -2.09 6.60
CA TYR A 46 3.92 -0.74 6.86
C TYR A 46 2.44 -0.58 6.54
N PHE A 47 1.89 0.44 7.16
CA PHE A 47 0.54 0.89 6.96
C PHE A 47 0.55 2.37 6.63
N LEU A 48 -0.07 2.72 5.50
CA LEU A 48 -0.28 4.10 5.10
C LEU A 48 -1.77 4.41 5.13
N THR A 49 -2.13 5.46 5.83
CA THR A 49 -3.50 5.98 5.84
C THR A 49 -3.54 7.49 5.71
N THR A 50 -4.61 7.99 5.11
CA THR A 50 -4.93 9.42 5.15
C THR A 50 -5.69 9.68 6.45
N GLU A 51 -5.40 10.80 7.12
CA GLU A 51 -5.97 11.16 8.44
C GLU A 51 -7.51 11.25 8.46
N ILE A 52 -8.18 11.23 7.31
CA ILE A 52 -9.63 11.37 7.17
C ILE A 52 -10.28 9.98 7.11
N CYS A 53 -10.27 9.29 8.24
CA CYS A 53 -11.14 8.15 8.49
C CYS A 53 -12.52 8.65 8.94
N SER A 54 -13.53 8.59 8.05
CA SER A 54 -14.91 8.90 8.43
C SER A 54 -15.81 7.72 8.16
N CYS A 55 -16.54 7.21 9.16
CA CYS A 55 -17.59 6.22 8.95
C CYS A 55 -18.77 6.76 8.12
N GLU A 56 -18.87 8.08 7.95
CA GLU A 56 -19.96 8.78 7.25
C GLU A 56 -19.67 9.01 5.75
N LEU A 57 -18.40 9.01 5.33
CA LEU A 57 -18.01 9.03 3.91
C LEU A 57 -18.35 7.67 3.27
N TYR A 58 -19.58 7.57 2.75
CA TYR A 58 -20.12 6.36 2.12
C TYR A 58 -19.71 6.22 0.64
N GLU A 59 -19.40 7.34 -0.02
CA GLU A 59 -19.05 7.38 -1.44
C GLU A 59 -17.59 7.81 -1.64
N LYS A 60 -16.87 7.01 -2.44
CA LYS A 60 -15.54 7.38 -2.94
C LYS A 60 -15.71 8.64 -3.80
N THR A 61 -15.29 9.81 -3.33
CA THR A 61 -15.19 10.94 -4.27
C THR A 61 -14.02 10.70 -5.21
N GLU A 62 -14.20 10.97 -6.50
CA GLU A 62 -13.13 10.79 -7.48
C GLU A 62 -11.86 11.54 -7.07
N ASN A 63 -12.00 12.75 -6.52
CA ASN A 63 -10.88 13.59 -6.05
C ASN A 63 -10.04 12.91 -4.96
N GLN A 64 -10.67 12.23 -4.00
CA GLN A 64 -9.96 11.50 -2.95
C GLN A 64 -9.22 10.29 -3.51
N ILE A 65 -9.83 9.56 -4.46
CA ILE A 65 -9.15 8.45 -5.16
C ILE A 65 -7.94 8.99 -5.94
N TYR A 66 -8.10 10.09 -6.69
CA TYR A 66 -7.01 10.67 -7.48
C TYR A 66 -5.86 11.17 -6.60
N GLY A 67 -6.14 11.88 -5.51
CA GLY A 67 -5.12 12.32 -4.55
C GLY A 67 -4.35 11.14 -3.96
N PHE A 68 -5.07 10.12 -3.51
CA PHE A 68 -4.46 8.90 -2.98
C PHE A 68 -3.59 8.17 -4.02
N ARG A 69 -4.06 8.05 -5.27
CA ARG A 69 -3.26 7.46 -6.37
C ARG A 69 -1.98 8.26 -6.61
N ALA A 70 -2.05 9.59 -6.61
CA ALA A 70 -0.89 10.46 -6.77
C ALA A 70 0.13 10.30 -5.62
N ASP A 71 -0.35 10.16 -4.38
CA ASP A 71 0.49 9.90 -3.22
C ASP A 71 1.18 8.53 -3.33
N VAL A 72 0.43 7.46 -3.61
CA VAL A 72 1.00 6.11 -3.82
C VAL A 72 2.07 6.14 -4.91
N GLN A 73 1.77 6.79 -6.03
CA GLN A 73 2.70 6.97 -7.14
C GLN A 73 3.96 7.70 -6.71
N HIS A 74 3.82 8.78 -5.95
CA HIS A 74 4.95 9.53 -5.41
C HIS A 74 5.87 8.64 -4.57
N TYR A 75 5.30 7.86 -3.64
CA TYR A 75 6.07 6.97 -2.78
C TYR A 75 6.76 5.86 -3.55
N PHE A 76 6.05 5.20 -4.47
CA PHE A 76 6.59 4.04 -5.17
C PHE A 76 7.70 4.43 -6.14
N ASN A 77 7.57 5.57 -6.81
CA ASN A 77 8.65 6.15 -7.61
C ASN A 77 9.92 6.44 -6.79
N ARG A 78 9.76 6.81 -5.51
CA ARG A 78 10.90 7.06 -4.62
C ARG A 78 11.50 5.77 -4.09
N LEU A 79 10.66 4.79 -3.72
CA LEU A 79 11.10 3.47 -3.26
C LEU A 79 11.81 2.67 -4.36
N ALA A 80 11.39 2.81 -5.63
CA ALA A 80 12.03 2.18 -6.78
C ALA A 80 13.51 2.54 -6.95
N LYS A 81 13.99 3.61 -6.32
CA LYS A 81 15.42 3.98 -6.29
C LYS A 81 16.25 3.11 -5.34
N TYR A 82 15.61 2.39 -4.42
CA TYR A 82 16.26 1.68 -3.32
C TYR A 82 15.94 0.19 -3.29
N THR A 83 14.78 -0.22 -3.81
CA THR A 83 14.40 -1.62 -3.89
C THR A 83 13.79 -1.93 -5.26
N LYS A 84 13.96 -3.18 -5.68
CA LYS A 84 13.34 -3.77 -6.87
C LYS A 84 12.09 -4.57 -6.54
N ASN A 85 11.82 -4.81 -5.26
CA ASN A 85 10.75 -5.69 -4.82
C ASN A 85 10.01 -5.08 -3.63
N ILE A 86 8.70 -4.86 -3.79
CA ILE A 86 7.79 -4.47 -2.73
C ILE A 86 6.51 -5.30 -2.82
N PHE A 87 5.90 -5.59 -1.68
CA PHE A 87 4.54 -6.16 -1.65
C PHE A 87 3.56 -5.05 -1.31
N VAL A 88 2.46 -4.97 -2.07
CA VAL A 88 1.47 -3.90 -1.90
C VAL A 88 0.08 -4.50 -1.93
N HIS A 89 -0.72 -4.15 -0.93
CA HIS A 89 -2.14 -4.43 -0.92
C HIS A 89 -2.89 -3.13 -0.68
N ILE A 90 -3.67 -2.71 -1.68
CA ILE A 90 -4.53 -1.54 -1.59
C ILE A 90 -5.92 -2.01 -1.25
N HIS A 91 -6.47 -1.48 -0.16
CA HIS A 91 -7.79 -1.85 0.29
C HIS A 91 -8.58 -0.63 0.76
N PHE A 92 -9.87 -0.64 0.45
CA PHE A 92 -10.84 0.31 0.97
C PHE A 92 -11.61 -0.33 2.12
N TYR A 93 -11.43 0.17 3.34
CA TYR A 93 -11.99 -0.50 4.50
C TYR A 93 -13.09 0.30 5.22
N ARG A 94 -13.99 -0.45 5.85
CA ARG A 94 -15.12 0.07 6.64
C ARG A 94 -15.06 -0.29 8.14
N GLY A 95 -14.18 -1.20 8.58
CA GLY A 95 -14.19 -1.81 9.93
C GLY A 95 -12.86 -1.72 10.72
N ASP A 96 -12.56 -2.74 11.55
CA ASP A 96 -11.30 -2.91 12.32
C ASP A 96 -10.25 -3.76 11.59
N ILE A 97 -9.16 -3.12 11.13
CA ILE A 97 -8.24 -3.72 10.16
C ILE A 97 -7.45 -4.89 10.73
N GLU A 98 -7.35 -4.98 12.06
CA GLU A 98 -6.67 -6.06 12.75
C GLU A 98 -7.39 -7.40 12.56
N LYS A 99 -8.71 -7.36 12.31
CA LYS A 99 -9.60 -8.52 12.18
C LYS A 99 -9.91 -8.89 10.74
N GLU A 100 -9.48 -8.07 9.78
CA GLU A 100 -9.81 -8.29 8.39
C GLU A 100 -9.00 -9.44 7.78
N THR A 101 -9.70 -10.36 7.15
CA THR A 101 -9.09 -11.40 6.33
C THR A 101 -8.99 -10.89 4.90
N LEU A 102 -7.79 -10.48 4.48
CA LEU A 102 -7.56 -10.02 3.11
C LEU A 102 -7.81 -11.18 2.14
N PRO A 103 -8.77 -11.06 1.21
CA PRO A 103 -8.97 -12.09 0.20
C PRO A 103 -7.78 -12.02 -0.76
N VAL A 104 -6.96 -13.07 -0.79
CA VAL A 104 -5.93 -13.22 -1.84
C VAL A 104 -6.66 -13.61 -3.12
N THR A 105 -7.20 -12.63 -3.83
CA THR A 105 -7.96 -12.85 -5.06
C THR A 105 -7.03 -13.10 -6.25
N SER A 106 -5.81 -12.56 -6.24
CA SER A 106 -4.72 -12.93 -7.14
C SER A 106 -3.38 -12.35 -6.63
N SER A 107 -2.27 -13.01 -6.92
CA SER A 107 -0.93 -12.39 -6.84
C SER A 107 -0.48 -12.13 -8.26
N GLN A 108 -0.48 -10.87 -8.67
CA GLN A 108 0.03 -10.48 -9.97
C GLN A 108 1.39 -9.81 -9.80
N ASN A 109 2.38 -10.29 -10.55
CA ASN A 109 3.62 -9.57 -10.78
C ASN A 109 3.31 -8.47 -11.79
N ILE A 110 3.19 -7.23 -11.31
CA ILE A 110 2.98 -6.09 -12.19
C ILE A 110 4.13 -5.10 -12.02
N GLY A 111 4.61 -4.55 -13.14
CA GLY A 111 5.59 -3.47 -13.10
C GLY A 111 4.96 -2.19 -12.54
N LEU A 112 5.77 -1.30 -11.97
CA LEU A 112 5.28 -0.04 -11.39
C LEU A 112 4.41 0.75 -12.37
N HIS A 113 4.81 0.85 -13.63
CA HIS A 113 4.04 1.58 -14.64
C HIS A 113 2.67 0.96 -14.92
N GLN A 114 2.59 -0.37 -14.89
CA GLN A 114 1.33 -1.10 -15.04
C GLN A 114 0.44 -0.89 -13.82
N MET A 115 0.99 -0.87 -12.61
CA MET A 115 0.23 -0.58 -11.39
C MET A 115 -0.43 0.81 -11.43
N LEU A 116 0.30 1.82 -11.91
CA LEU A 116 -0.18 3.20 -11.99
C LEU A 116 -1.26 3.42 -13.04
N THR A 117 -1.35 2.51 -14.02
CA THR A 117 -2.36 2.53 -15.09
C THR A 117 -3.51 1.55 -14.82
N THR A 118 -3.29 0.55 -13.96
CA THR A 118 -4.33 -0.35 -13.48
C THR A 118 -5.26 0.43 -12.56
N GLN A 119 -6.57 0.31 -12.78
CA GLN A 119 -7.59 0.91 -11.92
C GLN A 119 -7.42 0.41 -10.47
N MET A 120 -6.78 1.22 -9.61
CA MET A 120 -6.54 0.95 -8.18
C MET A 120 -7.82 1.03 -7.32
N ASP A 121 -8.99 0.89 -7.95
CA ASP A 121 -10.32 1.01 -7.32
C ASP A 121 -10.92 -0.33 -6.91
N GLN A 122 -10.25 -1.44 -7.21
CA GLN A 122 -10.59 -2.80 -6.79
C GLN A 122 -9.69 -3.29 -5.65
N ASP A 123 -10.26 -4.05 -4.72
CA ASP A 123 -9.54 -4.68 -3.62
C ASP A 123 -8.66 -5.81 -4.17
N CYS A 124 -7.35 -5.54 -4.26
CA CYS A 124 -6.39 -6.43 -4.90
C CYS A 124 -5.05 -6.48 -4.15
N PHE A 125 -4.50 -7.69 -4.04
CA PHE A 125 -3.13 -7.94 -3.62
C PHE A 125 -2.19 -7.87 -4.83
N TYR A 126 -1.16 -7.04 -4.75
CA TYR A 126 -0.14 -6.90 -5.79
C TYR A 126 1.23 -7.24 -5.23
N GLN A 127 1.94 -8.12 -5.92
CA GLN A 127 3.39 -8.25 -5.75
C GLN A 127 4.04 -7.37 -6.83
N ILE A 128 4.75 -6.32 -6.42
CA ILE A 128 5.28 -5.35 -7.37
C ILE A 128 6.77 -5.54 -7.53
N LEU A 129 7.17 -5.84 -8.77
CA LEU A 129 8.54 -5.72 -9.20
C LEU A 129 8.74 -4.29 -9.71
N LEU A 130 9.60 -3.53 -9.04
CA LEU A 130 9.95 -2.18 -9.43
C LEU A 130 11.03 -2.28 -10.50
N ASP A 131 10.65 -2.05 -11.76
CA ASP A 131 11.56 -2.11 -12.91
C ASP A 131 12.68 -1.07 -12.80
N GLU A 132 13.86 -1.44 -13.28
CA GLU A 132 15.03 -0.55 -13.39
C GLU A 132 14.76 0.60 -14.37
N LYS A 133 15.23 1.80 -14.01
CA LYS A 133 15.52 2.85 -15.00
C LYS A 133 16.92 2.64 -15.55
#